data_AF-H5X6K5-F1
#
_entry.id   AF-H5X6K5-F1
#
_cell.length_a   1.000
_cell.length_b   1.000
_cell.length_c   1.000
_cell.angle_alpha   90.00
_cell.angle_beta   90.00
_cell.angle_gamma   90.00
#
_symmetry.space_group_name_H-M   'P 1'
#
loop_
_entity.id
_entity.type
_entity.pdbx_description
1 polymer ?
#
loop_
_entity_poly.entity_id
_entity_poly.type
_entity_poly.pdbx_seq_one_letter_code
_entity_poly.pdbx_strand_id
1 'polypeptide(L)'
;MQSINQRFTAAARQEWLTFRSRGRIVALAVAAVVVILFGLLFAFSNRSTCSQGTVEVACPTDPVGPRGQAVSDTFYFGHRPLAGDGSITVRMTSMTGIITYPPPNHDEIVPGLVPWAKAGIMIKDGVTQGSSYAALMVTGGNGVRMQSDYVHDTAGRPGGLSPQAPRWLRLTRSGDTVTGYESADGAHWTQVGTAHLAGLSETVQVGLFAASPGDLTLRPTGLGASASEVRFTQATATFDNVTLSGVADAAWRGEPVGDMGHTEWEREHRAPGLVTSNGTFIVTGSGDIGPIGTVGGYDVEDTLIGLAIGLTIVIIVVARFMTRGHRPSTTGALPLSARALTVKSAVIGVVTFLTGLAIAGVALPVGVAMLRANGGNVRPVSTLTELRVIVGVAGLVAVAALFTLALGALFRRAWVVSLVAIAAIVVPYIMAALPLLPETVADWLLRLTPAAGFAVQQTREEFPQVVANYAPSAGYYPLPGWAGLAVLCGYTAALLGLVVLRLRRSPVASSPKPKWR
;
A
#
# COMPACT_ATOMS: atom_id res chain seq x y z
N MET A 1 40.80 18.85 -14.38
CA MET A 1 39.91 17.88 -13.70
C MET A 1 40.64 16.62 -13.21
N GLN A 2 41.33 15.85 -14.07
CA GLN A 2 41.96 14.55 -13.71
C GLN A 2 42.69 14.50 -12.35
N SER A 3 43.53 15.49 -12.04
CA SER A 3 44.30 15.55 -10.78
C SER A 3 43.45 15.72 -9.51
N ILE A 4 42.23 16.25 -9.62
CA ILE A 4 41.27 16.31 -8.50
C ILE A 4 40.64 14.93 -8.29
N ASN A 5 40.22 14.27 -9.37
CA ASN A 5 39.64 12.92 -9.31
C ASN A 5 40.64 11.90 -8.73
N GLN A 6 41.91 11.93 -9.16
CA GLN A 6 42.98 11.07 -8.62
C GLN A 6 43.22 11.29 -7.12
N ARG A 7 43.18 12.55 -6.65
CA ARG A 7 43.31 12.86 -5.21
C ARG A 7 42.08 12.41 -4.41
N PHE A 8 40.88 12.50 -4.98
CA PHE A 8 39.65 12.01 -4.36
C PHE A 8 39.63 10.48 -4.26
N THR A 9 39.98 9.75 -5.33
CA THR A 9 39.99 8.27 -5.31
C THR A 9 41.06 7.71 -4.38
N ALA A 10 42.23 8.35 -4.28
CA ALA A 10 43.26 8.00 -3.29
C ALA A 10 42.76 8.17 -1.85
N ALA A 11 42.13 9.32 -1.54
CA ALA A 11 41.56 9.58 -0.22
C ALA A 11 40.39 8.63 0.11
N ALA A 12 39.51 8.35 -0.85
CA ALA A 12 38.41 7.40 -0.68
C ALA A 12 38.92 5.96 -0.44
N ARG A 13 39.99 5.55 -1.12
CA ARG A 13 40.67 4.26 -0.87
C ARG A 13 41.25 4.20 0.55
N GLN A 14 41.82 5.30 1.05
CA GLN A 14 42.34 5.39 2.42
C GLN A 14 41.21 5.31 3.46
N GLU A 15 40.16 6.12 3.35
CA GLU A 15 38.99 6.04 4.25
C GLU A 15 38.29 4.67 4.19
N TRP A 16 38.22 4.03 3.03
CA TRP A 16 37.72 2.65 2.90
C TRP A 16 38.58 1.64 3.65
N LEU A 17 39.92 1.70 3.54
CA LEU A 17 40.82 0.86 4.33
C LEU A 17 40.65 1.12 5.85
N THR A 18 40.51 2.38 6.26
CA THR A 18 40.20 2.77 7.64
C THR A 18 38.81 2.31 8.08
N PHE A 19 37.84 2.15 7.18
CA PHE A 19 36.50 1.62 7.45
C PHE A 19 36.51 0.08 7.61
N ARG A 20 37.16 -0.64 6.68
CA ARG A 20 37.12 -2.09 6.45
C ARG A 20 37.79 -2.95 7.54
N SER A 21 37.88 -2.51 8.79
CA SER A 21 38.33 -3.37 9.89
C SER A 21 37.33 -4.53 10.09
N ARG A 22 37.83 -5.76 10.30
CA ARG A 22 37.02 -7.00 10.41
C ARG A 22 35.70 -6.80 11.19
N GLY A 23 35.76 -6.31 12.43
CA GLY A 23 34.58 -6.13 13.29
C GLY A 23 33.52 -5.11 12.81
N ARG A 24 33.84 -4.21 11.86
CA ARG A 24 32.85 -3.32 11.24
C ARG A 24 32.17 -3.94 10.01
N ILE A 25 32.93 -4.69 9.22
CA ILE A 25 32.36 -5.49 8.11
C ILE A 25 31.47 -6.61 8.68
N VAL A 26 31.92 -7.29 9.74
CA VAL A 26 31.09 -8.28 10.46
C VAL A 26 29.83 -7.63 11.03
N ALA A 27 29.90 -6.43 11.63
CA ALA A 27 28.71 -5.78 12.17
C ALA A 27 27.70 -5.34 11.09
N LEU A 28 28.15 -4.94 9.88
CA LEU A 28 27.25 -4.68 8.75
C LEU A 28 26.67 -5.98 8.17
N ALA A 29 27.46 -7.06 8.09
CA ALA A 29 26.97 -8.37 7.68
C ALA A 29 25.93 -8.92 8.68
N VAL A 30 26.16 -8.76 9.99
CA VAL A 30 25.18 -9.08 11.04
C VAL A 30 23.93 -8.20 10.91
N ALA A 31 24.06 -6.91 10.63
CA ALA A 31 22.90 -6.06 10.37
C ALA A 31 22.05 -6.59 9.20
N ALA A 32 22.69 -6.98 8.09
CA ALA A 32 21.99 -7.53 6.93
C ALA A 32 21.36 -8.90 7.21
N VAL A 33 22.11 -9.82 7.83
CA VAL A 33 21.61 -11.13 8.24
C VAL A 33 20.45 -11.01 9.23
N VAL A 34 20.45 -10.03 10.14
CA VAL A 34 19.32 -9.81 11.06
C VAL A 34 18.05 -9.37 10.32
N VAL A 35 18.12 -8.44 9.35
CA VAL A 35 16.91 -8.07 8.59
C VAL A 35 16.38 -9.26 7.79
N ILE A 36 17.27 -9.94 7.05
CA ILE A 36 16.89 -11.09 6.22
C ILE A 36 16.34 -12.24 7.09
N LEU A 37 16.98 -12.56 8.20
CA LEU A 37 16.53 -13.62 9.12
C LEU A 37 15.16 -13.31 9.72
N PHE A 38 14.88 -12.07 10.13
CA PHE A 38 13.57 -11.71 10.65
C PHE A 38 12.48 -11.74 9.57
N GLY A 39 12.79 -11.29 8.35
CA GLY A 39 11.88 -11.40 7.20
C GLY A 39 11.55 -12.85 6.81
N LEU A 40 12.55 -13.72 6.78
CA LEU A 40 12.37 -15.14 6.49
C LEU A 40 11.73 -15.91 7.67
N LEU A 41 11.99 -15.51 8.92
CA LEU A 41 11.29 -16.06 10.08
C LEU A 41 9.80 -15.72 10.02
N PHE A 42 9.46 -14.45 9.74
CA PHE A 42 8.08 -14.01 9.53
C PHE A 42 7.43 -14.79 8.38
N ALA A 43 8.10 -14.92 7.24
CA ALA A 43 7.60 -15.68 6.10
C ALA A 43 7.41 -17.19 6.41
N PHE A 44 8.26 -17.77 7.28
CA PHE A 44 8.16 -19.17 7.71
C PHE A 44 7.07 -19.43 8.76
N SER A 45 6.87 -18.48 9.70
CA SER A 45 5.87 -18.59 10.76
C SER A 45 4.45 -18.34 10.26
N ASN A 46 4.30 -17.51 9.23
CA ASN A 46 3.03 -17.25 8.58
C ASN A 46 2.75 -18.35 7.55
N ARG A 47 1.77 -19.20 7.88
CA ARG A 47 1.17 -20.16 6.94
C ARG A 47 -0.31 -19.85 6.84
N SER A 48 -0.83 -19.79 5.63
CA SER A 48 -2.26 -19.58 5.37
C SER A 48 -2.82 -20.87 4.81
N THR A 49 -3.61 -21.56 5.62
CA THR A 49 -4.32 -22.78 5.24
C THR A 49 -5.79 -22.46 5.12
N CYS A 50 -6.40 -22.85 4.00
CA CYS A 50 -7.83 -22.72 3.77
C CYS A 50 -8.45 -24.13 3.76
N SER A 51 -9.78 -24.24 3.83
CA SER A 51 -10.44 -25.54 3.69
C SER A 51 -11.63 -25.50 2.75
N GLN A 52 -11.82 -26.60 2.03
CA GLN A 52 -13.04 -26.87 1.27
C GLN A 52 -13.81 -27.96 2.03
N GLY A 53 -14.71 -27.53 2.92
CA GLY A 53 -15.28 -28.40 3.94
C GLY A 53 -14.20 -28.90 4.91
N THR A 54 -14.03 -30.22 4.99
CA THR A 54 -13.04 -30.89 5.86
C THR A 54 -11.66 -31.09 5.22
N VAL A 55 -11.48 -30.73 3.94
CA VAL A 55 -10.20 -30.90 3.21
C VAL A 55 -9.41 -29.60 3.28
N GLU A 56 -8.18 -29.66 3.77
CA GLU A 56 -7.22 -28.54 3.73
C GLU A 56 -6.76 -28.30 2.28
N VAL A 57 -6.84 -27.05 1.83
CA VAL A 57 -6.48 -26.60 0.48
C VAL A 57 -5.61 -25.35 0.54
N ALA A 58 -4.82 -25.12 -0.51
CA ALA A 58 -4.12 -23.85 -0.67
C ALA A 58 -5.14 -22.71 -0.76
N CYS A 59 -4.88 -21.61 -0.05
CA CYS A 59 -5.75 -20.44 -0.13
C CYS A 59 -5.73 -19.83 -1.55
N PRO A 60 -6.88 -19.38 -2.07
CA PRO A 60 -6.92 -18.61 -3.31
C PRO A 60 -6.02 -17.37 -3.22
N THR A 61 -5.30 -17.10 -4.30
CA THR A 61 -4.64 -15.81 -4.51
C THR A 61 -5.66 -14.77 -4.93
N ASP A 62 -5.41 -13.49 -4.59
CA ASP A 62 -6.23 -12.38 -5.09
C ASP A 62 -6.35 -12.43 -6.63
N PRO A 63 -7.56 -12.20 -7.20
CA PRO A 63 -7.69 -12.08 -8.64
C PRO A 63 -6.92 -10.85 -9.15
N VAL A 64 -6.41 -10.95 -10.37
CA VAL A 64 -5.54 -9.93 -10.97
C VAL A 64 -6.31 -9.22 -12.07
N GLY A 65 -6.43 -7.90 -11.95
CA GLY A 65 -7.10 -7.06 -12.95
C GLY A 65 -6.30 -6.91 -14.24
N PRO A 66 -6.88 -6.33 -15.31
CA PRO A 66 -6.27 -6.28 -16.65
C PRO A 66 -4.94 -5.53 -16.75
N ARG A 67 -4.53 -4.79 -15.71
CA ARG A 67 -3.26 -4.04 -15.66
C ARG A 67 -2.22 -4.68 -14.73
N GLY A 68 -2.47 -5.89 -14.23
CA GLY A 68 -1.55 -6.67 -13.38
C GLY A 68 -1.62 -6.38 -11.87
N GLN A 69 -2.59 -5.57 -11.43
CA GLN A 69 -2.81 -5.22 -10.02
C GLN A 69 -3.78 -6.17 -9.32
N ALA A 70 -3.67 -6.28 -8.00
CA ALA A 70 -4.63 -7.02 -7.16
C ALA A 70 -5.99 -6.32 -7.14
N VAL A 71 -7.08 -7.08 -7.31
CA VAL A 71 -8.45 -6.54 -7.31
C VAL A 71 -9.39 -7.38 -6.45
N SER A 72 -10.46 -6.75 -5.95
CA SER A 72 -11.64 -7.45 -5.49
C SER A 72 -12.64 -7.50 -6.64
N ASP A 73 -13.18 -8.68 -6.92
CA ASP A 73 -14.13 -8.95 -7.99
C ASP A 73 -15.09 -10.04 -7.52
N THR A 74 -15.79 -9.77 -6.42
CA THR A 74 -16.74 -10.67 -5.77
C THR A 74 -18.11 -10.01 -5.73
N PHE A 75 -19.07 -10.54 -6.50
CA PHE A 75 -20.41 -9.97 -6.65
C PHE A 75 -21.38 -10.95 -7.31
N TYR A 76 -22.68 -10.74 -7.13
CA TYR A 76 -23.68 -11.54 -7.83
C TYR A 76 -24.06 -10.90 -9.18
N PHE A 77 -23.99 -11.68 -10.27
CA PHE A 77 -24.25 -11.19 -11.63
C PHE A 77 -25.47 -11.86 -12.25
N GLY A 78 -26.44 -11.07 -12.68
CA GLY A 78 -27.56 -11.50 -13.52
C GLY A 78 -27.37 -11.01 -14.95
N HIS A 79 -27.02 -11.89 -15.91
CA HIS A 79 -26.50 -11.48 -17.22
C HIS A 79 -27.00 -12.30 -18.43
N ARG A 80 -26.71 -11.76 -19.63
CA ARG A 80 -26.93 -12.35 -20.96
C ARG A 80 -25.71 -12.05 -21.86
N PRO A 81 -25.44 -12.87 -22.90
CA PRO A 81 -24.37 -12.62 -23.86
C PRO A 81 -24.73 -11.49 -24.86
N LEU A 82 -23.83 -10.50 -24.97
CA LEU A 82 -23.86 -9.42 -25.95
C LEU A 82 -22.75 -9.65 -26.97
N ALA A 83 -23.11 -9.90 -28.23
CA ALA A 83 -22.16 -10.04 -29.33
C ALA A 83 -22.01 -8.69 -30.05
N GLY A 84 -20.80 -8.16 -30.09
CA GLY A 84 -20.50 -6.85 -30.69
C GLY A 84 -21.15 -5.67 -29.94
N ASP A 85 -21.66 -4.72 -30.71
CA ASP A 85 -22.21 -3.45 -30.26
C ASP A 85 -23.64 -3.60 -29.70
N GLY A 86 -23.97 -2.82 -28.67
CA GLY A 86 -25.29 -2.90 -28.05
C GLY A 86 -25.46 -2.04 -26.81
N SER A 87 -26.56 -2.23 -26.09
CA SER A 87 -26.85 -1.48 -24.86
C SER A 87 -27.74 -2.22 -23.88
N ILE A 88 -27.64 -1.81 -22.61
CA ILE A 88 -28.57 -2.13 -21.55
C ILE A 88 -29.09 -0.82 -20.95
N THR A 89 -30.40 -0.69 -20.80
CA THR A 89 -31.07 0.43 -20.13
C THR A 89 -32.00 -0.11 -19.05
N VAL A 90 -31.95 0.46 -17.85
CA VAL A 90 -32.77 0.03 -16.71
C VAL A 90 -33.28 1.22 -15.93
N ARG A 91 -34.37 1.01 -15.20
CA ARG A 91 -34.75 1.83 -14.05
C ARG A 91 -34.47 1.06 -12.78
N MET A 92 -33.85 1.71 -11.81
CA MET A 92 -33.57 1.20 -10.47
C MET A 92 -34.50 1.92 -9.48
N THR A 93 -35.17 1.17 -8.61
CA THR A 93 -36.28 1.67 -7.76
C THR A 93 -36.02 1.57 -6.27
N SER A 94 -35.24 0.58 -5.82
CA SER A 94 -34.77 0.48 -4.44
C SER A 94 -33.38 -0.13 -4.37
N MET A 95 -32.62 0.28 -3.35
CA MET A 95 -31.40 -0.39 -2.90
C MET A 95 -31.45 -0.44 -1.37
N THR A 96 -31.30 -1.62 -0.80
CA THR A 96 -31.31 -1.87 0.65
C THR A 96 -30.14 -2.76 1.03
N GLY A 97 -29.76 -2.77 2.31
CA GLY A 97 -28.66 -3.60 2.78
C GLY A 97 -28.87 -4.12 4.20
N ILE A 98 -28.08 -5.13 4.54
CA ILE A 98 -28.01 -5.78 5.84
C ILE A 98 -26.54 -5.83 6.29
N ILE A 99 -26.31 -5.68 7.60
CA ILE A 99 -25.00 -5.84 8.24
C ILE A 99 -25.11 -6.94 9.32
N THR A 100 -24.14 -7.85 9.32
CA THR A 100 -24.07 -9.05 10.19
C THR A 100 -22.69 -9.15 10.83
N TYR A 101 -22.62 -9.42 12.14
CA TYR A 101 -21.37 -9.35 12.92
C TYR A 101 -20.61 -10.72 12.98
N PRO A 102 -19.28 -10.77 13.27
CA PRO A 102 -18.46 -12.01 13.19
C PRO A 102 -17.72 -12.46 14.49
N PRO A 103 -17.70 -13.77 14.87
CA PRO A 103 -17.03 -14.43 16.02
C PRO A 103 -16.39 -13.65 17.24
N PRO A 104 -16.90 -13.53 18.52
CA PRO A 104 -18.16 -13.87 19.23
C PRO A 104 -19.03 -12.64 19.65
N ASN A 105 -20.33 -12.85 19.95
CA ASN A 105 -21.42 -11.85 20.20
C ASN A 105 -22.11 -11.23 18.93
N HIS A 106 -22.96 -11.96 18.17
CA HIS A 106 -23.41 -11.51 16.81
C HIS A 106 -24.88 -11.59 16.43
N ASP A 107 -25.77 -12.01 17.32
CA ASP A 107 -27.14 -12.38 16.93
C ASP A 107 -28.00 -11.16 16.46
N GLU A 108 -27.41 -9.96 16.47
CA GLU A 108 -27.98 -8.73 15.93
C GLU A 108 -27.70 -8.58 14.42
N ILE A 109 -28.75 -8.77 13.61
CA ILE A 109 -28.74 -8.52 12.16
C ILE A 109 -29.45 -7.19 11.91
N VAL A 110 -28.73 -6.17 11.42
CA VAL A 110 -29.26 -4.80 11.31
C VAL A 110 -29.47 -4.35 9.86
N PRO A 111 -30.57 -3.64 9.54
CA PRO A 111 -30.70 -2.92 8.29
C PRO A 111 -29.63 -1.82 8.17
N GLY A 112 -28.81 -1.89 7.13
CA GLY A 112 -27.70 -0.96 6.93
C GLY A 112 -27.07 -1.12 5.55
N LEU A 113 -26.86 -0.02 4.85
CA LEU A 113 -26.25 0.01 3.51
C LEU A 113 -24.94 0.78 3.60
N VAL A 114 -23.81 0.10 3.43
CA VAL A 114 -22.48 0.72 3.53
C VAL A 114 -22.23 1.73 2.40
N PRO A 115 -21.42 2.79 2.61
CA PRO A 115 -21.27 3.89 1.65
C PRO A 115 -20.82 3.46 0.24
N TRP A 116 -20.10 2.34 0.16
CA TRP A 116 -19.59 1.74 -1.07
C TRP A 116 -20.20 0.37 -1.41
N ALA A 117 -21.40 0.06 -0.89
CA ALA A 117 -22.26 -0.95 -1.52
C ALA A 117 -22.62 -0.50 -2.93
N LYS A 118 -22.63 -1.41 -3.90
CA LYS A 118 -22.67 -1.13 -5.34
C LYS A 118 -23.74 -1.99 -6.02
N ALA A 119 -24.70 -1.37 -6.70
CA ALA A 119 -25.66 -2.11 -7.53
C ALA A 119 -26.10 -1.32 -8.75
N GLY A 120 -26.25 -1.99 -9.88
CA GLY A 120 -26.46 -1.33 -11.16
C GLY A 120 -26.36 -2.26 -12.35
N ILE A 121 -25.82 -1.73 -13.45
CA ILE A 121 -25.62 -2.41 -14.72
C ILE A 121 -24.13 -2.54 -15.04
N MET A 122 -23.76 -3.61 -15.73
CA MET A 122 -22.38 -3.93 -16.07
C MET A 122 -22.29 -4.53 -17.48
N ILE A 123 -21.18 -4.21 -18.16
CA ILE A 123 -20.64 -4.97 -19.30
C ILE A 123 -19.28 -5.49 -18.87
N LYS A 124 -19.07 -6.82 -18.91
CA LYS A 124 -17.86 -7.51 -18.44
C LYS A 124 -17.47 -8.60 -19.43
N ASP A 125 -16.18 -8.75 -19.67
CA ASP A 125 -15.60 -9.68 -20.65
C ASP A 125 -16.03 -11.14 -20.41
N GLY A 126 -16.11 -11.57 -19.15
CA GLY A 126 -16.64 -12.88 -18.75
C GLY A 126 -17.02 -12.95 -17.26
N VAL A 127 -17.44 -14.12 -16.78
CA VAL A 127 -17.75 -14.36 -15.35
C VAL A 127 -16.51 -14.73 -14.51
N THR A 128 -15.33 -14.76 -15.13
CA THR A 128 -14.05 -15.01 -14.45
C THR A 128 -13.65 -13.83 -13.58
N GLN A 129 -13.16 -14.10 -12.36
CA GLN A 129 -12.65 -13.04 -11.50
C GLN A 129 -11.43 -12.33 -12.12
N GLY A 130 -11.39 -11.00 -12.07
CA GLY A 130 -10.36 -10.15 -12.66
C GLY A 130 -10.61 -9.73 -14.11
N SER A 131 -11.58 -10.35 -14.82
CA SER A 131 -11.95 -9.97 -16.20
C SER A 131 -12.32 -8.49 -16.32
N SER A 132 -11.94 -7.87 -17.44
CA SER A 132 -12.20 -6.45 -17.75
C SER A 132 -13.69 -6.12 -17.72
N TYR A 133 -14.04 -4.92 -17.24
CA TYR A 133 -15.43 -4.48 -17.14
C TYR A 133 -15.59 -2.96 -17.20
N ALA A 134 -16.81 -2.53 -17.53
CA ALA A 134 -17.33 -1.20 -17.25
C ALA A 134 -18.73 -1.34 -16.61
N ALA A 135 -18.93 -0.71 -15.47
CA ALA A 135 -20.18 -0.71 -14.72
C ALA A 135 -20.68 0.72 -14.46
N LEU A 136 -22.00 0.90 -14.46
CA LEU A 136 -22.67 2.11 -14.05
C LEU A 136 -23.69 1.75 -12.97
N MET A 137 -23.58 2.38 -11.81
CA MET A 137 -24.25 1.91 -10.59
C MET A 137 -24.72 3.05 -9.69
N VAL A 138 -25.70 2.75 -8.85
CA VAL A 138 -25.95 3.51 -7.62
C VAL A 138 -25.09 2.91 -6.51
N THR A 139 -24.57 3.78 -5.64
CA THR A 139 -23.83 3.38 -4.44
C THR A 139 -24.56 3.80 -3.17
N GLY A 140 -24.30 3.10 -2.06
CA GLY A 140 -25.01 3.30 -0.79
C GLY A 140 -24.91 4.72 -0.22
N GLY A 141 -23.77 5.40 -0.40
CA GLY A 141 -23.56 6.78 0.06
C GLY A 141 -22.85 7.71 -0.93
N ASN A 142 -22.33 7.19 -2.04
CA ASN A 142 -21.42 7.92 -2.95
C ASN A 142 -22.08 8.36 -4.28
N GLY A 143 -23.41 8.31 -4.37
CA GLY A 143 -24.20 8.71 -5.54
C GLY A 143 -24.16 7.69 -6.69
N VAL A 144 -24.39 8.17 -7.92
CA VAL A 144 -24.16 7.39 -9.14
C VAL A 144 -22.66 7.39 -9.46
N ARG A 145 -22.11 6.22 -9.78
CA ARG A 145 -20.70 6.03 -10.17
C ARG A 145 -20.59 5.19 -11.42
N MET A 146 -19.69 5.58 -12.31
CA MET A 146 -19.21 4.73 -13.40
C MET A 146 -17.80 4.24 -13.04
N GLN A 147 -17.56 2.93 -13.05
CA GLN A 147 -16.25 2.35 -12.77
C GLN A 147 -15.85 1.38 -13.86
N SER A 148 -14.56 1.26 -14.13
CA SER A 148 -14.02 0.35 -15.14
C SER A 148 -12.62 -0.14 -14.80
N ASP A 149 -12.33 -1.41 -15.12
CA ASP A 149 -11.07 -2.08 -14.81
C ASP A 149 -10.56 -1.83 -13.38
N TYR A 150 -11.51 -1.81 -12.43
CA TYR A 150 -11.34 -1.67 -10.98
C TYR A 150 -10.81 -0.30 -10.52
N VAL A 151 -9.72 0.18 -11.11
CA VAL A 151 -8.99 1.38 -10.66
C VAL A 151 -9.56 2.71 -11.15
N HIS A 152 -10.42 2.71 -12.19
CA HIS A 152 -11.03 3.93 -12.71
C HIS A 152 -12.43 4.14 -12.14
N ASP A 153 -12.71 5.36 -11.67
CA ASP A 153 -14.02 5.83 -11.18
C ASP A 153 -14.32 7.23 -11.73
N THR A 154 -15.58 7.44 -12.12
CA THR A 154 -16.12 8.75 -12.52
C THR A 154 -17.45 8.98 -11.79
N ALA A 155 -17.59 10.14 -11.15
CA ALA A 155 -18.80 10.52 -10.42
C ALA A 155 -19.91 11.04 -11.35
N GLY A 156 -21.11 10.49 -11.20
CA GLY A 156 -22.36 11.03 -11.72
C GLY A 156 -23.10 11.84 -10.66
N ARG A 157 -24.44 11.85 -10.74
CA ARG A 157 -25.31 12.60 -9.82
C ARG A 157 -25.14 12.14 -8.37
N PRO A 158 -24.95 13.07 -7.41
CA PRO A 158 -24.89 12.76 -5.99
C PRO A 158 -26.27 12.37 -5.42
N GLY A 159 -26.26 11.80 -4.21
CA GLY A 159 -27.46 11.45 -3.46
C GLY A 159 -28.05 10.08 -3.80
N GLY A 160 -28.67 9.46 -2.81
CA GLY A 160 -29.17 8.09 -2.88
C GLY A 160 -30.45 7.89 -3.71
N LEU A 161 -30.76 6.62 -3.92
CA LEU A 161 -31.98 6.12 -4.56
C LEU A 161 -33.13 6.03 -3.53
N SER A 162 -34.35 6.37 -3.95
CA SER A 162 -35.57 6.06 -3.19
C SER A 162 -36.74 5.72 -4.13
N PRO A 163 -37.85 5.12 -3.63
CA PRO A 163 -39.03 4.85 -4.44
C PRO A 163 -39.62 6.10 -5.13
N GLN A 164 -39.46 7.28 -4.51
CA GLN A 164 -39.90 8.58 -5.03
C GLN A 164 -38.86 9.23 -5.95
N ALA A 165 -37.60 8.83 -5.86
CA ALA A 165 -36.48 9.35 -6.64
C ALA A 165 -35.68 8.19 -7.25
N PRO A 166 -36.23 7.50 -8.29
CA PRO A 166 -35.55 6.41 -8.98
C PRO A 166 -34.23 6.86 -9.63
N ARG A 167 -33.47 5.91 -10.18
CA ARG A 167 -32.35 6.20 -11.09
C ARG A 167 -32.50 5.37 -12.35
N TRP A 168 -32.46 6.03 -13.49
CA TRP A 168 -32.34 5.37 -14.78
C TRP A 168 -30.86 5.29 -15.16
N LEU A 169 -30.40 4.11 -15.55
CA LEU A 169 -29.01 3.84 -15.90
C LEU A 169 -28.95 3.21 -17.29
N ARG A 170 -28.00 3.62 -18.12
CA ARG A 170 -27.74 3.03 -19.43
C ARG A 170 -26.24 2.86 -19.68
N LEU A 171 -25.84 1.69 -20.17
CA LEU A 171 -24.52 1.45 -20.75
C LEU A 171 -24.69 1.17 -22.24
N THR A 172 -23.83 1.76 -23.08
CA THR A 172 -23.75 1.51 -24.52
C THR A 172 -22.34 1.07 -24.88
N ARG A 173 -22.18 -0.10 -25.52
CA ARG A 173 -20.93 -0.60 -26.09
C ARG A 173 -20.86 -0.27 -27.58
N SER A 174 -19.71 0.23 -28.03
CA SER A 174 -19.29 0.18 -29.42
C SER A 174 -17.82 -0.26 -29.50
N GLY A 175 -17.57 -1.44 -30.04
CA GLY A 175 -16.28 -2.14 -29.97
C GLY A 175 -15.74 -2.23 -28.53
N ASP A 176 -14.51 -1.78 -28.33
CA ASP A 176 -13.82 -1.68 -27.03
C ASP A 176 -14.29 -0.49 -26.17
N THR A 177 -15.21 0.35 -26.65
CA THR A 177 -15.63 1.57 -25.95
C THR A 177 -16.98 1.36 -25.27
N VAL A 178 -17.06 1.63 -23.96
CA VAL A 178 -18.32 1.59 -23.20
C VAL A 178 -18.60 2.96 -22.60
N THR A 179 -19.78 3.53 -22.90
CA THR A 179 -20.22 4.83 -22.39
C THR A 179 -21.41 4.67 -21.45
N GLY A 180 -21.33 5.30 -20.28
CA GLY A 180 -22.38 5.31 -19.27
C GLY A 180 -23.22 6.59 -19.29
N TYR A 181 -24.53 6.45 -19.22
CA TYR A 181 -25.49 7.55 -19.12
C TYR A 181 -26.45 7.32 -17.96
N GLU A 182 -26.80 8.39 -17.24
CA GLU A 182 -27.85 8.38 -16.22
C GLU A 182 -29.03 9.26 -16.60
N SER A 183 -30.19 9.03 -15.98
CA SER A 183 -31.35 9.89 -16.07
C SER A 183 -32.20 9.82 -14.79
N ALA A 184 -33.04 10.84 -14.57
CA ALA A 184 -34.04 10.86 -13.50
C ALA A 184 -35.45 10.49 -14.00
N ASP A 185 -35.74 10.70 -15.29
CA ASP A 185 -37.05 10.49 -15.92
C ASP A 185 -37.07 9.39 -16.99
N GLY A 186 -35.90 8.96 -17.48
CA GLY A 186 -35.74 7.97 -18.56
C GLY A 186 -35.74 8.61 -19.96
N ALA A 187 -36.01 9.90 -20.07
CA ALA A 187 -36.08 10.65 -21.32
C ALA A 187 -34.85 11.54 -21.53
N HIS A 188 -34.45 12.31 -20.52
CA HIS A 188 -33.30 13.22 -20.57
C HIS A 188 -32.07 12.52 -20.00
N TRP A 189 -31.11 12.20 -20.85
CA TRP A 189 -29.92 11.42 -20.50
C TRP A 189 -28.67 12.29 -20.39
N THR A 190 -27.96 12.17 -19.27
CA THR A 190 -26.66 12.81 -19.03
C THR A 190 -25.56 11.75 -19.11
N GLN A 191 -24.48 12.01 -19.85
CA GLN A 191 -23.32 11.13 -19.87
C GLN A 191 -22.56 11.24 -18.56
N VAL A 192 -22.28 10.11 -17.91
CA VAL A 192 -21.46 10.04 -16.68
C VAL A 192 -19.99 9.86 -17.04
N GLY A 193 -19.68 9.03 -18.04
CA GLY A 193 -18.30 8.80 -18.47
C GLY A 193 -18.21 7.83 -19.64
N THR A 194 -16.97 7.59 -20.08
CA THR A 194 -16.63 6.61 -21.12
C THR A 194 -15.37 5.86 -20.71
N ALA A 195 -15.41 4.53 -20.80
CA ALA A 195 -14.29 3.63 -20.60
C ALA A 195 -13.86 3.04 -21.95
N HIS A 196 -12.56 2.76 -22.09
CA HIS A 196 -12.00 2.02 -23.22
C HIS A 196 -11.32 0.76 -22.68
N LEU A 197 -11.94 -0.38 -22.94
CA LEU A 197 -11.54 -1.71 -22.46
C LEU A 197 -10.76 -2.38 -23.60
N ALA A 198 -9.44 -2.19 -23.63
CA ALA A 198 -8.62 -2.57 -24.77
C ALA A 198 -8.54 -4.10 -24.95
N GLY A 199 -8.97 -4.61 -26.11
CA GLY A 199 -8.98 -6.03 -26.43
C GLY A 199 -10.18 -6.80 -25.85
N LEU A 200 -11.33 -6.14 -25.71
CA LEU A 200 -12.56 -6.72 -25.17
C LEU A 200 -13.14 -7.79 -26.11
N SER A 201 -13.49 -8.97 -25.59
CA SER A 201 -13.99 -10.10 -26.40
C SER A 201 -15.17 -9.73 -27.29
N GLU A 202 -15.27 -10.32 -28.49
CA GLU A 202 -16.39 -10.04 -29.42
C GLU A 202 -17.74 -10.27 -28.73
N THR A 203 -17.90 -11.40 -28.05
CA THR A 203 -19.03 -11.67 -27.14
C THR A 203 -18.63 -11.42 -25.70
N VAL A 204 -19.33 -10.51 -25.04
CA VAL A 204 -19.19 -10.17 -23.61
C VAL A 204 -20.45 -10.54 -22.84
N GLN A 205 -20.42 -10.43 -21.52
CA GLN A 205 -21.62 -10.50 -20.68
C GLN A 205 -22.13 -9.09 -20.35
N VAL A 206 -23.44 -8.88 -20.49
CA VAL A 206 -24.14 -7.66 -20.08
C VAL A 206 -25.25 -8.00 -19.10
N GLY A 207 -25.41 -7.20 -18.05
CA GLY A 207 -26.42 -7.50 -17.04
C GLY A 207 -26.55 -6.56 -15.86
N LEU A 208 -27.33 -7.03 -14.88
CA LEU A 208 -27.59 -6.42 -13.58
C LEU A 208 -26.63 -7.02 -12.54
N PHE A 209 -26.16 -6.23 -11.58
CA PHE A 209 -25.28 -6.73 -10.51
C PHE A 209 -25.56 -6.11 -9.15
N ALA A 210 -25.15 -6.82 -8.09
CA ALA A 210 -25.10 -6.32 -6.71
C ALA A 210 -23.86 -6.83 -5.97
N ALA A 211 -23.20 -5.91 -5.26
CA ALA A 211 -22.04 -6.14 -4.38
C ALA A 211 -22.17 -5.28 -3.12
N SER A 212 -21.56 -5.71 -2.02
CA SER A 212 -21.57 -4.99 -0.75
C SER A 212 -20.28 -5.30 0.03
N PRO A 213 -19.31 -4.34 0.11
CA PRO A 213 -18.05 -4.56 0.81
C PRO A 213 -18.28 -4.75 2.31
N GLY A 214 -17.32 -5.37 2.98
CA GLY A 214 -17.33 -5.48 4.44
C GLY A 214 -17.39 -4.09 5.09
N ASP A 215 -18.20 -3.97 6.14
CA ASP A 215 -18.36 -2.71 6.88
C ASP A 215 -17.17 -2.52 7.83
N LEU A 216 -16.21 -1.70 7.41
CA LEU A 216 -15.00 -1.40 8.17
C LEU A 216 -15.29 -0.38 9.27
N THR A 217 -15.18 -0.81 10.53
CA THR A 217 -15.17 0.04 11.71
C THR A 217 -13.79 0.06 12.37
N LEU A 218 -13.53 1.10 13.16
CA LEU A 218 -12.30 1.25 13.94
C LEU A 218 -12.65 1.19 15.43
N ARG A 219 -12.29 0.10 16.11
CA ARG A 219 -12.50 -0.05 17.55
C ARG A 219 -11.31 0.57 18.31
N PRO A 220 -11.54 1.51 19.24
CA PRO A 220 -10.46 2.02 20.09
C PRO A 220 -9.79 0.93 20.92
N THR A 221 -8.48 1.06 21.11
CA THR A 221 -7.63 0.18 21.94
C THR A 221 -6.79 1.00 22.93
N GLY A 222 -6.16 0.34 23.90
CA GLY A 222 -5.72 0.92 25.18
C GLY A 222 -5.06 2.31 25.13
N LEU A 223 -3.96 2.48 24.38
CA LEU A 223 -3.19 3.73 24.33
C LEU A 223 -3.72 4.74 23.27
N GLY A 224 -4.99 4.63 22.89
CA GLY A 224 -5.66 5.50 21.92
C GLY A 224 -5.45 5.13 20.45
N ALA A 225 -4.79 4.00 20.18
CA ALA A 225 -4.71 3.42 18.84
C ALA A 225 -6.02 2.71 18.43
N SER A 226 -6.25 2.54 17.13
CA SER A 226 -7.40 1.81 16.59
C SER A 226 -7.05 0.37 16.22
N ALA A 227 -8.03 -0.54 16.32
CA ALA A 227 -8.02 -1.83 15.64
C ALA A 227 -9.14 -1.86 14.57
N SER A 228 -8.81 -2.33 13.37
CA SER A 228 -9.80 -2.52 12.31
C SER A 228 -10.69 -3.72 12.60
N GLU A 229 -12.00 -3.54 12.54
CA GLU A 229 -13.00 -4.61 12.57
C GLU A 229 -13.83 -4.53 11.27
N VAL A 230 -14.17 -5.67 10.67
CA VAL A 230 -14.92 -5.73 9.42
C VAL A 230 -16.13 -6.62 9.62
N ARG A 231 -17.34 -6.05 9.49
CA ARG A 231 -18.61 -6.79 9.57
C ARG A 231 -19.03 -7.27 8.19
N PHE A 232 -19.71 -8.41 8.10
CA PHE A 232 -20.25 -8.90 6.83
C PHE A 232 -21.42 -8.02 6.40
N THR A 233 -21.58 -7.80 5.10
CA THR A 233 -22.71 -7.03 4.56
C THR A 233 -23.26 -7.63 3.28
N GLN A 234 -24.50 -7.30 2.97
CA GLN A 234 -25.19 -7.73 1.76
C GLN A 234 -26.05 -6.59 1.23
N ALA A 235 -26.08 -6.40 -0.09
CA ALA A 235 -26.94 -5.43 -0.77
C ALA A 235 -28.01 -6.14 -1.62
N THR A 236 -29.24 -5.64 -1.56
CA THR A 236 -30.36 -6.03 -2.43
C THR A 236 -30.78 -4.81 -3.26
N ALA A 237 -30.91 -4.99 -4.58
CA ALA A 237 -31.37 -3.94 -5.49
C ALA A 237 -32.55 -4.42 -6.34
N THR A 238 -33.49 -3.50 -6.61
CA THR A 238 -34.68 -3.75 -7.44
C THR A 238 -34.63 -2.89 -8.69
N PHE A 239 -34.88 -3.53 -9.83
CA PHE A 239 -34.88 -2.93 -11.16
C PHE A 239 -36.19 -3.22 -11.89
N ASP A 240 -36.71 -2.24 -12.62
CA ASP A 240 -37.80 -2.36 -13.59
C ASP A 240 -37.38 -1.78 -14.95
N ASN A 241 -38.22 -1.96 -15.96
CA ASN A 241 -38.01 -1.42 -17.32
C ASN A 241 -36.63 -1.82 -17.93
N VAL A 242 -36.19 -3.05 -17.66
CA VAL A 242 -34.93 -3.60 -18.17
C VAL A 242 -35.07 -3.88 -19.67
N THR A 243 -34.37 -3.08 -20.47
CA THR A 243 -34.37 -3.15 -21.94
C THR A 243 -32.96 -3.35 -22.47
N LEU A 244 -32.85 -4.13 -23.55
CA LEU A 244 -31.59 -4.58 -24.13
C LEU A 244 -31.60 -4.37 -25.65
N SER A 245 -30.45 -4.02 -26.22
CA SER A 245 -30.23 -3.89 -27.66
C SER A 245 -28.90 -4.53 -28.05
N GLY A 246 -28.83 -5.20 -29.20
CA GLY A 246 -27.68 -6.00 -29.64
C GLY A 246 -27.49 -7.34 -28.88
N VAL A 247 -28.24 -7.57 -27.81
CA VAL A 247 -28.13 -8.78 -26.97
C VAL A 247 -28.92 -9.94 -27.60
N ALA A 248 -28.32 -11.12 -27.67
CA ALA A 248 -28.96 -12.32 -28.21
C ALA A 248 -30.21 -12.70 -27.39
N ASP A 249 -31.25 -13.25 -28.04
CA ASP A 249 -32.46 -13.65 -27.31
C ASP A 249 -32.27 -14.95 -26.53
N ALA A 250 -32.08 -14.80 -25.23
CA ALA A 250 -31.65 -15.85 -24.32
C ALA A 250 -32.22 -15.60 -22.92
N ALA A 251 -32.45 -16.68 -22.18
CA ALA A 251 -32.80 -16.59 -20.77
C ALA A 251 -31.67 -15.91 -19.97
N TRP A 252 -32.05 -15.13 -18.96
CA TRP A 252 -31.12 -14.57 -18.00
C TRP A 252 -30.44 -15.69 -17.21
N ARG A 253 -29.11 -15.59 -17.07
CA ARG A 253 -28.34 -16.40 -16.12
C ARG A 253 -28.10 -15.59 -14.86
N GLY A 254 -28.06 -16.28 -13.73
CA GLY A 254 -27.67 -15.70 -12.44
C GLY A 254 -26.61 -16.59 -11.82
N GLU A 255 -25.38 -16.08 -11.70
CA GLU A 255 -24.27 -16.81 -11.11
C GLU A 255 -23.38 -15.90 -10.25
N PRO A 256 -22.75 -16.44 -9.18
CA PRO A 256 -21.81 -15.71 -8.37
C PRO A 256 -20.48 -15.54 -9.12
N VAL A 257 -20.00 -14.30 -9.25
CA VAL A 257 -18.60 -14.03 -9.60
C VAL A 257 -17.84 -13.94 -8.28
N GLY A 258 -16.89 -14.86 -8.06
CA GLY A 258 -16.25 -15.03 -6.76
C GLY A 258 -17.13 -15.75 -5.73
N ASP A 259 -16.63 -15.84 -4.49
CA ASP A 259 -17.20 -16.67 -3.42
C ASP A 259 -18.08 -15.85 -2.45
N MET A 260 -19.31 -16.29 -2.21
CA MET A 260 -20.36 -15.62 -1.41
C MET A 260 -21.25 -16.66 -0.70
N GLY A 261 -22.00 -16.24 0.33
CA GLY A 261 -22.78 -17.17 1.15
C GLY A 261 -22.05 -17.64 2.41
N HIS A 262 -21.11 -16.83 2.89
CA HIS A 262 -20.25 -17.12 4.05
C HIS A 262 -21.03 -17.09 5.36
N THR A 263 -22.05 -16.24 5.46
CA THR A 263 -22.90 -16.11 6.65
C THR A 263 -24.14 -17.03 6.60
N GLU A 264 -24.65 -17.38 7.78
CA GLU A 264 -25.93 -18.09 7.94
C GLU A 264 -27.11 -17.27 7.39
N TRP A 265 -27.08 -15.94 7.59
CA TRP A 265 -28.02 -15.00 6.98
C TRP A 265 -28.09 -15.17 5.46
N GLU A 266 -26.95 -15.15 4.77
CA GLU A 266 -26.90 -15.34 3.32
C GLU A 266 -27.43 -16.71 2.91
N ARG A 267 -27.10 -17.79 3.63
CA ARG A 267 -27.53 -19.14 3.23
C ARG A 267 -29.02 -19.42 3.46
N GLU A 268 -29.57 -18.95 4.58
CA GLU A 268 -30.86 -19.43 5.09
C GLU A 268 -31.97 -18.37 5.03
N HIS A 269 -31.62 -17.09 5.07
CA HIS A 269 -32.59 -15.99 5.10
C HIS A 269 -32.61 -15.19 3.78
N ARG A 270 -31.45 -15.00 3.15
CA ARG A 270 -31.33 -14.20 1.93
C ARG A 270 -30.17 -14.63 1.03
N ALA A 271 -30.40 -15.65 0.20
CA ALA A 271 -29.43 -16.12 -0.80
C ALA A 271 -28.98 -14.98 -1.75
N PRO A 272 -27.66 -14.83 -2.01
CA PRO A 272 -27.17 -14.13 -3.19
C PRO A 272 -27.84 -14.73 -4.44
N GLY A 273 -28.45 -13.90 -5.28
CA GLY A 273 -29.44 -14.39 -6.22
C GLY A 273 -30.03 -13.35 -7.16
N LEU A 274 -30.48 -13.82 -8.33
CA LEU A 274 -31.36 -13.10 -9.24
C LEU A 274 -32.78 -13.67 -9.12
N VAL A 275 -33.75 -12.84 -8.71
CA VAL A 275 -35.17 -13.17 -8.73
C VAL A 275 -35.88 -12.32 -9.76
N THR A 276 -36.72 -12.92 -10.60
CA THR A 276 -37.47 -12.22 -11.65
C THR A 276 -38.96 -12.45 -11.50
N SER A 277 -39.77 -11.39 -11.65
CA SER A 277 -41.23 -11.47 -11.58
C SER A 277 -41.86 -10.27 -12.28
N ASN A 278 -42.79 -10.50 -13.22
CA ASN A 278 -43.57 -9.46 -13.90
C ASN A 278 -42.72 -8.29 -14.47
N GLY A 279 -41.57 -8.59 -15.07
CA GLY A 279 -40.64 -7.59 -15.63
C GLY A 279 -39.81 -6.82 -14.59
N THR A 280 -39.98 -7.11 -13.30
CA THR A 280 -39.14 -6.64 -12.20
C THR A 280 -38.04 -7.66 -11.92
N PHE A 281 -36.83 -7.17 -11.65
CA PHE A 281 -35.65 -7.95 -11.34
C PHE A 281 -35.13 -7.54 -9.97
N ILE A 282 -34.85 -8.50 -9.10
CA ILE A 282 -34.23 -8.27 -7.79
C ILE A 282 -32.89 -9.00 -7.77
N VAL A 283 -31.80 -8.26 -7.58
CA VAL A 283 -30.44 -8.80 -7.47
C VAL A 283 -29.98 -8.66 -6.03
N THR A 284 -29.43 -9.72 -5.45
CA THR A 284 -28.86 -9.71 -4.10
C THR A 284 -27.43 -10.24 -4.13
N GLY A 285 -26.49 -9.56 -3.48
CA GLY A 285 -25.07 -9.96 -3.46
C GLY A 285 -24.24 -9.29 -2.36
N SER A 286 -23.05 -9.82 -2.15
CA SER A 286 -22.05 -9.44 -1.14
C SER A 286 -20.64 -9.44 -1.79
N GLY A 287 -19.61 -8.99 -1.06
CA GLY A 287 -18.26 -8.81 -1.62
C GLY A 287 -18.08 -7.44 -2.29
N ASP A 288 -16.92 -7.18 -2.90
CA ASP A 288 -16.64 -5.89 -3.54
C ASP A 288 -16.13 -6.03 -4.98
N ILE A 289 -16.26 -4.94 -5.74
CA ILE A 289 -15.73 -4.78 -7.09
C ILE A 289 -14.88 -3.51 -7.10
N GLY A 290 -13.56 -3.65 -7.17
CA GLY A 290 -12.63 -2.52 -7.06
C GLY A 290 -11.19 -2.93 -6.76
N PRO A 291 -10.30 -1.97 -6.49
CA PRO A 291 -8.94 -2.25 -6.03
C PRO A 291 -8.96 -2.73 -4.56
N ILE A 292 -8.01 -3.58 -4.16
CA ILE A 292 -7.99 -4.08 -2.78
C ILE A 292 -7.49 -3.00 -1.82
N GLY A 293 -8.42 -2.38 -1.08
CA GLY A 293 -8.13 -1.47 0.03
C GLY A 293 -7.35 -2.16 1.15
N THR A 294 -8.06 -2.79 2.09
CA THR A 294 -7.45 -3.47 3.26
C THR A 294 -7.86 -4.93 3.47
N VAL A 295 -8.70 -5.51 2.61
CA VAL A 295 -9.18 -6.89 2.81
C VAL A 295 -8.13 -7.90 2.32
N GLY A 296 -7.45 -8.54 3.26
CA GLY A 296 -6.57 -9.70 2.99
C GLY A 296 -5.20 -9.40 2.39
N GLY A 297 -4.38 -10.45 2.38
CA GLY A 297 -3.03 -10.49 1.80
C GLY A 297 -1.92 -9.92 2.70
N TYR A 298 -0.70 -10.41 2.49
CA TYR A 298 0.54 -9.79 2.95
C TYR A 298 1.02 -8.76 1.91
N ASP A 299 1.66 -7.69 2.36
CA ASP A 299 2.38 -6.77 1.50
C ASP A 299 3.82 -7.24 1.27
N VAL A 300 4.45 -6.73 0.20
CA VAL A 300 5.86 -7.07 -0.10
C VAL A 300 6.79 -6.54 0.99
N GLU A 301 6.51 -5.37 1.55
CA GLU A 301 7.28 -4.76 2.64
C GLU A 301 7.15 -5.45 4.01
N ASP A 302 6.19 -6.36 4.24
CA ASP A 302 6.09 -7.10 5.50
C ASP A 302 7.36 -7.93 5.77
N THR A 303 8.03 -8.40 4.71
CA THR A 303 9.31 -9.13 4.79
C THR A 303 10.47 -8.25 5.26
N LEU A 304 10.29 -6.93 5.38
CA LEU A 304 11.26 -5.98 5.92
C LEU A 304 11.09 -5.71 7.42
N ILE A 305 10.26 -6.46 8.15
CA ILE A 305 10.01 -6.28 9.60
C ILE A 305 11.28 -6.12 10.46
N GLY A 306 12.40 -6.78 10.09
CA GLY A 306 13.69 -6.63 10.78
C GLY A 306 14.45 -5.32 10.52
N LEU A 307 14.02 -4.47 9.59
CA LEU A 307 14.77 -3.31 9.08
C LEU A 307 15.11 -2.29 10.17
N ALA A 308 14.20 -2.05 11.12
CA ALA A 308 14.45 -1.17 12.27
C ALA A 308 15.60 -1.68 13.16
N ILE A 309 15.74 -2.99 13.32
CA ILE A 309 16.79 -3.64 14.11
C ILE A 309 18.13 -3.56 13.35
N GLY A 310 18.12 -3.90 12.05
CA GLY A 310 19.30 -3.75 11.18
C GLY A 310 19.82 -2.32 11.13
N LEU A 311 18.91 -1.34 10.98
CA LEU A 311 19.23 0.08 10.96
C LEU A 311 19.82 0.56 12.29
N THR A 312 19.30 0.07 13.42
CA THR A 312 19.88 0.33 14.76
C THR A 312 21.33 -0.15 14.85
N ILE A 313 21.66 -1.31 14.29
CA ILE A 313 23.04 -1.82 14.24
C ILE A 313 23.91 -0.91 13.35
N VAL A 314 23.44 -0.50 12.17
CA VAL A 314 24.15 0.44 11.27
C VAL A 314 24.43 1.78 11.97
N ILE A 315 23.45 2.35 12.66
CA ILE A 315 23.58 3.58 13.46
C ILE A 315 24.68 3.42 14.52
N ILE A 316 24.68 2.31 15.27
CA ILE A 316 25.70 2.04 16.31
C ILE A 316 27.11 1.87 15.68
N VAL A 317 27.22 1.24 14.51
CA VAL A 317 28.48 1.08 13.77
C VAL A 317 29.04 2.44 13.32
N VAL A 318 28.21 3.29 12.71
CA VAL A 318 28.63 4.60 12.20
C VAL A 318 28.96 5.57 13.35
N ALA A 319 28.14 5.62 14.40
CA ALA A 319 28.39 6.42 15.60
C ALA A 319 29.76 6.08 16.22
N ARG A 320 30.04 4.79 16.42
CA ARG A 320 31.32 4.29 16.95
C ARG A 320 32.50 4.56 16.00
N PHE A 321 32.29 4.64 14.69
CA PHE A 321 33.34 5.00 13.73
C PHE A 321 33.66 6.50 13.75
N MET A 322 32.66 7.38 13.87
CA MET A 322 32.90 8.82 13.94
C MET A 322 33.60 9.25 15.22
N THR A 323 33.11 8.84 16.39
CA THR A 323 33.67 9.33 17.66
C THR A 323 35.00 8.68 18.02
N ARG A 324 35.41 7.58 17.35
CA ARG A 324 36.77 7.01 17.53
C ARG A 324 37.87 7.96 17.07
N GLY A 325 37.61 8.81 16.08
CA GLY A 325 38.54 9.87 15.63
C GLY A 325 38.69 11.04 16.60
N HIS A 326 37.93 11.08 17.69
CA HIS A 326 38.01 12.10 18.74
C HIS A 326 38.82 11.65 19.98
N ARG A 327 39.39 10.44 19.98
CA ARG A 327 40.40 10.06 20.98
C ARG A 327 41.76 10.61 20.56
N PRO A 328 42.57 11.19 21.47
CA PRO A 328 43.93 11.59 21.13
C PRO A 328 44.77 10.34 20.83
N SER A 329 45.07 10.14 19.55
CA SER A 329 46.10 9.19 19.13
C SER A 329 47.48 9.80 19.37
N THR A 330 48.43 8.99 19.83
CA THR A 330 49.84 9.39 20.00
C THR A 330 50.55 9.67 18.66
N THR A 331 49.94 9.27 17.55
CA THR A 331 50.26 9.75 16.19
C THR A 331 49.27 10.85 15.78
N GLY A 332 49.77 11.96 15.26
CA GLY A 332 49.01 13.21 15.07
C GLY A 332 47.83 13.08 14.10
N ALA A 333 46.61 13.02 14.63
CA ALA A 333 45.39 13.12 13.83
C ALA A 333 45.20 14.57 13.34
N LEU A 334 45.12 14.78 12.02
CA LEU A 334 44.80 16.09 11.46
C LEU A 334 43.38 16.54 11.88
N PRO A 335 43.15 17.85 12.04
CA PRO A 335 41.80 18.37 12.31
C PRO A 335 40.83 17.99 11.18
N LEU A 336 39.59 17.68 11.56
CA LEU A 336 38.56 17.10 10.70
C LEU A 336 38.12 18.10 9.62
N SER A 337 38.83 18.14 8.49
CA SER A 337 38.58 19.10 7.42
C SER A 337 37.28 18.83 6.66
N ALA A 338 36.70 19.86 6.05
CA ALA A 338 35.50 19.72 5.21
C ALA A 338 35.72 18.72 4.04
N ARG A 339 36.94 18.66 3.47
CA ARG A 339 37.28 17.68 2.42
C ARG A 339 37.29 16.24 2.94
N ALA A 340 37.85 16.02 4.14
CA ALA A 340 37.81 14.70 4.79
C ALA A 340 36.37 14.28 5.10
N LEU A 341 35.52 15.20 5.58
CA LEU A 341 34.10 14.96 5.79
C LEU A 341 33.40 14.50 4.51
N THR A 342 33.61 15.17 3.36
CA THR A 342 33.02 14.77 2.07
C THR A 342 33.42 13.36 1.65
N VAL A 343 34.72 13.02 1.72
CA VAL A 343 35.22 11.69 1.36
C VAL A 343 34.65 10.61 2.27
N LYS A 344 34.62 10.87 3.59
CA LYS A 344 34.13 9.94 4.61
C LYS A 344 32.62 9.69 4.49
N SER A 345 31.85 10.75 4.17
CA SER A 345 30.44 10.65 3.81
C SER A 345 30.23 9.79 2.56
N ALA A 346 30.98 10.03 1.48
CA ALA A 346 30.86 9.24 0.26
C ALA A 346 31.15 7.74 0.48
N VAL A 347 32.21 7.41 1.22
CA VAL A 347 32.54 6.01 1.56
C VAL A 347 31.45 5.35 2.41
N ILE A 348 30.95 6.01 3.46
CA ILE A 348 29.88 5.45 4.29
C ILE A 348 28.58 5.31 3.49
N GLY A 349 28.17 6.34 2.75
CA GLY A 349 26.96 6.33 1.95
C GLY A 349 26.94 5.17 0.94
N VAL A 350 28.01 5.00 0.17
CA VAL A 350 28.13 3.87 -0.78
C VAL A 350 28.08 2.51 -0.06
N VAL A 351 28.82 2.35 1.03
CA VAL A 351 28.88 1.05 1.75
C VAL A 351 27.53 0.69 2.39
N THR A 352 26.84 1.66 2.97
CA THR A 352 25.53 1.44 3.62
C THR A 352 24.38 1.34 2.60
N PHE A 353 24.46 2.04 1.46
CA PHE A 353 23.58 1.83 0.31
C PHE A 353 23.72 0.41 -0.26
N LEU A 354 24.95 -0.06 -0.51
CA LEU A 354 25.20 -1.45 -0.95
C LEU A 354 24.73 -2.49 0.07
N THR A 355 24.85 -2.18 1.38
CA THR A 355 24.31 -3.04 2.45
C THR A 355 22.78 -3.09 2.39
N GLY A 356 22.11 -1.94 2.18
CA GLY A 356 20.66 -1.86 2.03
C GLY A 356 20.12 -2.52 0.76
N LEU A 357 20.83 -2.44 -0.36
CA LEU A 357 20.52 -3.19 -1.58
C LEU A 357 20.60 -4.70 -1.34
N ALA A 358 21.64 -5.18 -0.66
CA ALA A 358 21.79 -6.59 -0.31
C ALA A 358 20.73 -7.08 0.70
N ILE A 359 20.22 -6.18 1.56
CA ILE A 359 19.09 -6.47 2.46
C ILE A 359 17.80 -6.62 1.65
N ALA A 360 17.35 -5.58 0.95
CA ALA A 360 16.05 -5.58 0.30
C ALA A 360 15.99 -6.53 -0.91
N GLY A 361 17.07 -6.58 -1.71
CA GLY A 361 17.20 -7.48 -2.86
C GLY A 361 17.35 -8.97 -2.51
N VAL A 362 17.34 -9.33 -1.21
CA VAL A 362 17.21 -10.73 -0.76
C VAL A 362 15.93 -10.90 0.06
N ALA A 363 15.66 -10.02 1.02
CA ALA A 363 14.50 -10.12 1.90
C ALA A 363 13.16 -10.07 1.14
N LEU A 364 13.02 -9.17 0.15
CA LEU A 364 11.80 -9.06 -0.65
C LEU A 364 11.54 -10.31 -1.50
N PRO A 365 12.38 -10.67 -2.50
CA PRO A 365 12.06 -11.76 -3.41
C PRO A 365 12.01 -13.13 -2.71
N VAL A 366 12.91 -13.40 -1.75
CA VAL A 366 12.94 -14.69 -1.04
C VAL A 366 11.81 -14.76 -0.02
N GLY A 367 11.52 -13.68 0.71
CA GLY A 367 10.40 -13.62 1.66
C GLY A 367 9.03 -13.74 0.98
N VAL A 368 8.82 -13.05 -0.14
CA VAL A 368 7.58 -13.14 -0.95
C VAL A 368 7.41 -14.52 -1.55
N ALA A 369 8.47 -15.12 -2.11
CA ALA A 369 8.42 -16.49 -2.61
C ALA A 369 8.09 -17.50 -1.48
N MET A 370 8.63 -17.27 -0.28
CA MET A 370 8.40 -18.13 0.89
C MET A 370 7.00 -17.99 1.48
N LEU A 371 6.45 -16.76 1.56
CA LEU A 371 5.05 -16.53 1.94
C LEU A 371 4.10 -17.25 0.98
N ARG A 372 4.30 -17.09 -0.34
CA ARG A 372 3.50 -17.78 -1.37
C ARG A 372 3.61 -19.31 -1.29
N ALA A 373 4.81 -19.84 -1.03
CA ALA A 373 5.02 -21.28 -0.83
C ALA A 373 4.35 -21.82 0.45
N ASN A 374 4.07 -20.96 1.43
CA ASN A 374 3.34 -21.27 2.66
C ASN A 374 1.82 -21.00 2.55
N GLY A 375 1.28 -20.87 1.33
CA GLY A 375 -0.13 -20.57 1.07
C GLY A 375 -0.52 -19.11 1.30
N GLY A 376 0.42 -18.27 1.74
CA GLY A 376 0.19 -16.85 1.99
C GLY A 376 -0.07 -16.10 0.69
N ASN A 377 -1.27 -15.51 0.58
CA ASN A 377 -1.63 -14.59 -0.48
C ASN A 377 -0.79 -13.30 -0.32
N VAL A 378 0.02 -12.94 -1.34
CA VAL A 378 0.91 -11.76 -1.30
C VAL A 378 0.61 -10.86 -2.48
N ARG A 379 0.19 -9.63 -2.18
CA ARG A 379 -0.35 -8.67 -3.15
C ARG A 379 0.60 -8.50 -4.34
N PRO A 380 0.15 -8.75 -5.59
CA PRO A 380 0.96 -8.50 -6.77
C PRO A 380 1.28 -7.00 -6.93
N VAL A 381 2.58 -6.70 -7.04
CA VAL A 381 3.12 -5.37 -7.36
C VAL A 381 3.94 -5.46 -8.64
N SER A 382 4.07 -4.35 -9.36
CA SER A 382 4.93 -4.31 -10.55
C SER A 382 6.41 -4.46 -10.18
N THR A 383 7.21 -5.06 -11.06
CA THR A 383 8.67 -5.15 -10.88
C THR A 383 9.33 -3.77 -10.74
N LEU A 384 8.75 -2.71 -11.34
CA LEU A 384 9.20 -1.34 -11.14
C LEU A 384 8.93 -0.85 -9.71
N THR A 385 7.78 -1.22 -9.13
CA THR A 385 7.43 -0.94 -7.73
C THR A 385 8.39 -1.67 -6.78
N GLU A 386 8.67 -2.95 -7.01
CA GLU A 386 9.61 -3.73 -6.21
C GLU A 386 11.03 -3.12 -6.26
N LEU A 387 11.55 -2.82 -7.47
CA LEU A 387 12.85 -2.17 -7.64
C LEU A 387 12.89 -0.78 -6.96
N ARG A 388 11.79 -0.02 -6.99
CA ARG A 388 11.64 1.25 -6.27
C ARG A 388 11.73 1.06 -4.75
N VAL A 389 11.14 0.00 -4.18
CA VAL A 389 11.31 -0.35 -2.75
C VAL A 389 12.77 -0.69 -2.47
N ILE A 390 13.41 -1.57 -3.26
CA ILE A 390 14.79 -2.01 -3.06
C ILE A 390 15.76 -0.82 -3.04
N VAL A 391 15.67 0.07 -4.04
CA VAL A 391 16.50 1.28 -4.13
C VAL A 391 16.14 2.30 -3.05
N GLY A 392 14.85 2.42 -2.70
CA GLY A 392 14.37 3.32 -1.65
C GLY A 392 14.88 2.94 -0.25
N VAL A 393 14.79 1.65 0.12
CA VAL A 393 15.31 1.09 1.37
C VAL A 393 16.83 1.21 1.44
N ALA A 394 17.54 0.97 0.32
CA ALA A 394 18.97 1.26 0.24
C ALA A 394 19.29 2.75 0.48
N GLY A 395 18.48 3.65 -0.08
CA GLY A 395 18.53 5.09 0.16
C GLY A 395 18.32 5.46 1.63
N LEU A 396 17.29 4.91 2.28
CA LEU A 396 16.99 5.10 3.70
C LEU A 396 18.18 4.70 4.58
N VAL A 397 18.72 3.48 4.41
CA VAL A 397 19.87 2.99 5.18
C VAL A 397 21.11 3.86 4.96
N ALA A 398 21.32 4.36 3.74
CA ALA A 398 22.42 5.26 3.42
C ALA A 398 22.28 6.66 4.04
N VAL A 399 21.11 7.30 3.91
CA VAL A 399 20.89 8.66 4.43
C VAL A 399 20.82 8.67 5.95
N ALA A 400 20.22 7.65 6.58
CA ALA A 400 20.26 7.49 8.04
C ALA A 400 21.69 7.29 8.58
N ALA A 401 22.56 6.60 7.82
CA ALA A 401 23.99 6.53 8.13
C ALA A 401 24.69 7.90 7.99
N LEU A 402 24.33 8.71 6.99
CA LEU A 402 24.85 10.07 6.83
C LEU A 402 24.36 11.04 7.93
N PHE A 403 23.09 10.94 8.34
CA PHE A 403 22.53 11.64 9.50
C PHE A 403 23.32 11.32 10.77
N THR A 404 23.55 10.02 11.01
CA THR A 404 24.35 9.53 12.14
C THR A 404 25.81 10.00 12.07
N LEU A 405 26.39 10.09 10.86
CA LEU A 405 27.73 10.65 10.66
C LEU A 405 27.77 12.14 11.02
N ALA A 406 26.75 12.92 10.63
CA ALA A 406 26.69 14.35 10.92
C ALA A 406 26.57 14.59 12.43
N LEU A 407 25.70 13.86 13.13
CA LEU A 407 25.64 13.82 14.59
C LEU A 407 27.01 13.43 15.20
N GLY A 408 27.68 12.42 14.62
CA GLY A 408 29.01 11.97 15.03
C GLY A 408 30.16 12.98 14.82
N ALA A 409 29.94 14.04 14.03
CA ALA A 409 30.83 15.19 13.91
C ALA A 409 30.45 16.36 14.85
N LEU A 410 29.22 16.38 15.38
CA LEU A 410 28.74 17.38 16.34
C LEU A 410 28.93 16.97 17.81
N PHE A 411 28.91 15.68 18.12
CA PHE A 411 28.99 15.12 19.48
C PHE A 411 30.21 14.22 19.69
N ARG A 412 30.84 14.32 20.87
CA ARG A 412 32.09 13.60 21.21
C ARG A 412 31.91 12.17 21.74
N ARG A 413 30.68 11.72 22.05
CA ARG A 413 30.39 10.44 22.74
C ARG A 413 29.55 9.51 21.86
N ALA A 414 30.05 8.31 21.55
CA ALA A 414 29.39 7.33 20.67
C ALA A 414 27.94 7.03 21.09
N TRP A 415 27.70 6.82 22.39
CA TRP A 415 26.38 6.45 22.90
C TRP A 415 25.35 7.58 22.77
N VAL A 416 25.77 8.84 22.87
CA VAL A 416 24.90 10.01 22.65
C VAL A 416 24.49 10.07 21.18
N VAL A 417 25.45 9.86 20.26
CA VAL A 417 25.19 9.83 18.81
C VAL A 417 24.22 8.69 18.46
N SER A 418 24.42 7.49 19.00
CA SER A 418 23.50 6.37 18.83
C SER A 418 22.11 6.68 19.38
N LEU A 419 22.01 7.17 20.62
CA LEU A 419 20.73 7.45 21.27
C LEU A 419 19.92 8.51 20.52
N VAL A 420 20.55 9.62 20.12
CA VAL A 420 19.87 10.69 19.36
C VAL A 420 19.44 10.21 17.97
N ALA A 421 20.27 9.41 17.27
CA ALA A 421 19.89 8.86 15.97
C ALA A 421 18.75 7.83 16.06
N ILE A 422 18.78 6.94 17.06
CA ILE A 422 17.72 5.95 17.33
C ILE A 422 16.42 6.67 17.71
N ALA A 423 16.48 7.67 18.60
CA ALA A 423 15.31 8.44 19.03
C ALA A 423 14.69 9.32 17.91
N ALA A 424 15.48 9.72 16.91
CA ALA A 424 15.00 10.55 15.79
C ALA A 424 14.49 9.74 14.58
N ILE A 425 14.96 8.51 14.38
CA ILE A 425 14.66 7.69 13.19
C ILE A 425 13.89 6.41 13.55
N VAL A 426 14.38 5.63 14.53
CA VAL A 426 13.90 4.27 14.79
C VAL A 426 12.72 4.26 15.77
N VAL A 427 12.79 5.07 16.84
CA VAL A 427 11.69 5.15 17.83
C VAL A 427 10.40 5.70 17.22
N PRO A 428 10.39 6.80 16.44
CA PRO A 428 9.14 7.31 15.86
C PRO A 428 8.54 6.34 14.83
N TYR A 429 9.38 5.57 14.12
CA TYR A 429 8.93 4.50 13.24
C TYR A 429 8.22 3.39 14.02
N ILE A 430 8.87 2.81 15.04
CA ILE A 430 8.30 1.72 15.84
C ILE A 430 7.01 2.16 16.56
N MET A 431 6.98 3.40 17.08
CA MET A 431 5.79 3.94 17.76
C MET A 431 4.61 4.24 16.83
N ALA A 432 4.84 4.36 15.51
CA ALA A 432 3.81 4.58 14.50
C ALA A 432 3.39 3.28 13.79
N ALA A 433 4.34 2.38 13.50
CA ALA A 433 4.10 1.10 12.85
C ALA A 433 3.45 0.04 13.77
N LEU A 434 3.45 0.26 15.09
CA LEU A 434 2.69 -0.53 16.06
C LEU A 434 1.43 0.25 16.48
N PRO A 435 0.29 -0.42 16.76
CA PRO A 435 -0.92 0.21 17.28
C PRO A 435 -0.75 0.60 18.77
N LEU A 436 0.09 1.62 19.02
CA LEU A 436 0.46 2.12 20.35
C LEU A 436 0.09 3.59 20.58
N LEU A 437 -0.29 4.32 19.52
CA LEU A 437 -0.64 5.73 19.54
C LEU A 437 -1.88 5.98 18.69
N PRO A 438 -2.62 7.09 18.92
CA PRO A 438 -3.66 7.54 17.99
C PRO A 438 -3.10 7.73 16.59
N GLU A 439 -3.88 7.33 15.58
CA GLU A 439 -3.46 7.32 14.18
C GLU A 439 -2.97 8.70 13.73
N THR A 440 -3.63 9.79 14.16
CA THR A 440 -3.23 11.18 13.91
C THR A 440 -1.86 11.55 14.49
N VAL A 441 -1.44 10.93 15.60
CA VAL A 441 -0.12 11.16 16.22
C VAL A 441 0.95 10.35 15.48
N ALA A 442 0.65 9.09 15.14
CA ALA A 442 1.52 8.27 14.29
C ALA A 442 1.78 8.96 12.93
N ASP A 443 0.74 9.58 12.38
CA ASP A 443 0.80 10.40 11.16
C ASP A 443 1.77 11.58 11.30
N TRP A 444 1.61 12.41 12.33
CA TRP A 444 2.50 13.56 12.55
C TRP A 444 3.95 13.14 12.83
N LEU A 445 4.19 12.00 13.49
CA LEU A 445 5.52 11.43 13.66
C LEU A 445 6.17 11.06 12.31
N LEU A 446 5.43 10.42 11.40
CA LEU A 446 5.93 10.03 10.07
C LEU A 446 5.86 11.16 9.02
N ARG A 447 5.16 12.27 9.28
CA ARG A 447 5.22 13.50 8.47
C ARG A 447 6.44 14.38 8.81
N LEU A 448 6.79 14.51 10.10
CA LEU A 448 7.77 15.51 10.56
C LEU A 448 9.13 14.96 11.01
N THR A 449 9.22 13.73 11.51
CA THR A 449 10.51 13.22 12.02
C THR A 449 11.37 12.61 10.91
N PRO A 450 12.68 12.45 11.11
CA PRO A 450 13.54 11.66 10.23
C PRO A 450 13.05 10.21 9.96
N ALA A 451 12.12 9.67 10.77
CA ALA A 451 11.45 8.39 10.49
C ALA A 451 10.55 8.41 9.25
N ALA A 452 10.17 9.59 8.73
CA ALA A 452 9.50 9.77 7.45
C ALA A 452 10.19 8.99 6.30
N GLY A 453 11.52 8.80 6.39
CA GLY A 453 12.28 8.02 5.43
C GLY A 453 11.86 6.55 5.27
N PHE A 454 11.10 5.96 6.20
CA PHE A 454 10.55 4.61 6.07
C PHE A 454 9.41 4.49 5.03
N ALA A 455 8.81 5.61 4.61
CA ALA A 455 7.77 5.61 3.57
C ALA A 455 8.25 5.08 2.20
N VAL A 456 9.57 4.96 1.99
CA VAL A 456 10.15 4.27 0.81
C VAL A 456 9.67 2.82 0.65
N GLN A 457 9.18 2.21 1.73
CA GLN A 457 8.61 0.87 1.74
C GLN A 457 7.25 0.82 1.03
N GLN A 458 6.37 1.82 1.26
CA GLN A 458 4.96 1.81 0.86
C GLN A 458 4.71 1.39 -0.59
N THR A 459 4.13 0.22 -0.81
CA THR A 459 3.60 -0.24 -2.10
C THR A 459 2.11 0.08 -2.25
N ARG A 460 1.37 0.26 -1.15
CA ARG A 460 -0.06 0.59 -1.13
C ARG A 460 -0.40 1.94 -1.76
N GLU A 461 -1.49 1.96 -2.51
CA GLU A 461 -2.11 3.13 -3.13
C GLU A 461 -3.49 3.39 -2.47
N GLU A 462 -3.91 4.65 -2.42
CA GLU A 462 -5.19 5.07 -1.83
C GLU A 462 -6.24 5.27 -2.92
N PHE A 463 -7.37 4.58 -2.78
CA PHE A 463 -8.42 4.53 -3.80
C PHE A 463 -9.75 5.05 -3.25
N PRO A 464 -10.20 6.26 -3.68
CA PRO A 464 -11.44 6.86 -3.17
C PRO A 464 -12.70 6.01 -3.34
N GLN A 465 -12.68 5.01 -4.24
CA GLN A 465 -13.80 4.11 -4.55
C GLN A 465 -13.96 2.88 -3.64
N VAL A 466 -13.13 2.74 -2.59
CA VAL A 466 -13.17 1.62 -1.63
C VAL A 466 -12.89 2.15 -0.21
N VAL A 467 -13.49 1.54 0.82
CA VAL A 467 -13.21 1.87 2.22
C VAL A 467 -12.00 1.06 2.71
N ALA A 468 -11.02 1.72 3.32
CA ALA A 468 -9.83 1.06 3.87
C ALA A 468 -9.27 1.81 5.09
N ASN A 469 -8.53 1.11 5.97
CA ASN A 469 -7.77 1.76 7.04
C ASN A 469 -6.40 2.20 6.50
N TYR A 470 -6.26 3.51 6.28
CA TYR A 470 -5.05 4.17 5.80
C TYR A 470 -4.20 4.74 6.95
N ALA A 471 -3.79 3.88 7.89
CA ALA A 471 -2.97 4.24 9.04
C ALA A 471 -1.53 3.65 8.99
N PRO A 472 -0.55 4.29 9.65
CA PRO A 472 0.82 3.76 9.83
C PRO A 472 0.90 2.36 10.45
N SER A 473 0.07 2.06 11.44
CA SER A 473 -0.05 0.74 12.06
C SER A 473 -0.72 -0.31 11.17
N ALA A 474 -1.36 0.12 10.08
CA ALA A 474 -1.92 -0.73 9.04
C ALA A 474 -1.01 -0.81 7.79
N GLY A 475 0.19 -0.22 7.81
CA GLY A 475 1.18 -0.26 6.71
C GLY A 475 1.13 0.92 5.72
N TYR A 476 0.26 1.91 5.93
CA TYR A 476 0.14 3.08 5.04
C TYR A 476 0.87 4.31 5.61
N TYR A 477 1.65 5.02 4.80
CA TYR A 477 2.46 6.15 5.26
C TYR A 477 1.86 7.48 4.80
N PRO A 478 1.89 8.53 5.64
CA PRO A 478 1.28 9.83 5.32
C PRO A 478 2.02 10.69 4.29
N LEU A 479 3.09 10.16 3.69
CA LEU A 479 3.91 10.83 2.68
C LEU A 479 4.29 9.80 1.60
N PRO A 480 4.22 10.14 0.31
CA PRO A 480 4.78 9.30 -0.75
C PRO A 480 6.26 9.01 -0.50
N GLY A 481 6.73 7.80 -0.80
CA GLY A 481 8.02 7.30 -0.31
C GLY A 481 9.25 8.19 -0.59
N TRP A 482 9.30 8.83 -1.77
CA TRP A 482 10.37 9.80 -2.08
C TRP A 482 10.26 11.12 -1.30
N ALA A 483 9.06 11.57 -0.95
CA ALA A 483 8.85 12.74 -0.10
C ALA A 483 9.26 12.44 1.35
N GLY A 484 8.93 11.25 1.86
CA GLY A 484 9.40 10.78 3.17
C GLY A 484 10.93 10.69 3.25
N LEU A 485 11.58 10.15 2.20
CA LEU A 485 13.04 10.17 2.09
C LEU A 485 13.61 11.59 1.99
N ALA A 486 12.91 12.51 1.31
CA ALA A 486 13.33 13.91 1.20
C ALA A 486 13.34 14.64 2.56
N VAL A 487 12.42 14.32 3.48
CA VAL A 487 12.45 14.82 4.88
C VAL A 487 13.75 14.38 5.58
N LEU A 488 14.07 13.08 5.54
CA LEU A 488 15.31 12.53 6.11
C LEU A 488 16.57 13.14 5.46
N CYS A 489 16.55 13.36 4.14
CA CYS A 489 17.60 14.09 3.42
C CYS A 489 17.74 15.55 3.89
N GLY A 490 16.63 16.27 4.10
CA GLY A 490 16.62 17.65 4.58
C GLY A 490 17.25 17.78 5.97
N TYR A 491 16.84 16.92 6.91
CA TYR A 491 17.46 16.83 8.24
C TYR A 491 18.97 16.52 8.17
N THR A 492 19.36 15.60 7.27
CA THR A 492 20.77 15.24 7.06
C THR A 492 21.59 16.42 6.49
N ALA A 493 21.04 17.13 5.51
CA ALA A 493 21.67 18.30 4.91
C ALA A 493 21.82 19.45 5.91
N ALA A 494 20.81 19.69 6.77
CA ALA A 494 20.87 20.70 7.83
C ALA A 494 22.00 20.39 8.83
N LEU A 495 22.11 19.15 9.31
CA LEU A 495 23.19 18.73 10.21
C LEU A 495 24.58 18.83 9.57
N LEU A 496 24.73 18.40 8.31
CA LEU A 496 25.99 18.53 7.57
C LEU A 496 26.36 20.02 7.36
N GLY A 497 25.39 20.89 7.09
CA GLY A 497 25.56 22.34 7.04
C GLY A 497 26.07 22.91 8.35
N LEU A 498 25.46 22.52 9.48
CA LEU A 498 25.91 22.93 10.83
C LEU A 498 27.33 22.45 11.15
N VAL A 499 27.73 21.24 10.72
CA VAL A 499 29.12 20.76 10.83
C VAL A 499 30.06 21.64 10.01
N VAL A 500 29.75 21.92 8.73
CA VAL A 500 30.58 22.77 7.86
C VAL A 500 30.70 24.19 8.42
N LEU A 501 29.63 24.77 8.97
CA LEU A 501 29.65 26.08 9.61
C LEU A 501 30.52 26.09 10.88
N ARG A 502 30.48 25.05 11.73
CA ARG A 502 31.41 24.92 12.87
C ARG A 502 32.86 24.81 12.39
N LEU A 503 33.15 23.98 11.39
CA LEU A 503 34.50 23.79 10.85
C LEU A 503 35.09 25.07 10.21
N ARG A 504 34.24 25.97 9.67
CA ARG A 504 34.67 27.30 9.19
C ARG A 504 34.89 28.32 10.30
N ARG A 505 34.27 28.15 11.48
CA ARG A 505 34.33 29.10 12.60
C ARG A 505 35.44 28.81 13.61
N SER A 506 35.97 27.58 13.65
CA SER A 506 37.16 27.27 14.43
C SER A 506 38.37 28.05 13.90
N PRO A 507 38.94 29.02 14.63
CA PRO A 507 40.12 29.74 14.16
C PRO A 507 41.30 28.77 14.04
N VAL A 508 42.10 28.94 12.98
CA VAL A 508 43.42 28.29 12.90
C VAL A 508 44.25 28.80 14.06
N ALA A 509 44.64 27.91 14.98
CA ALA A 509 45.54 28.27 16.06
C ALA A 509 46.84 28.81 15.45
N SER A 510 47.13 30.09 15.71
CA SER A 510 48.37 30.71 15.25
C SER A 510 49.56 29.92 15.77
N SER A 511 50.54 29.70 14.91
CA SER A 511 51.74 28.94 15.27
C SER A 511 52.39 29.54 16.52
N PRO A 512 52.85 28.71 17.47
CA PRO A 512 53.58 29.21 18.63
C PRO A 512 54.80 29.99 18.11
N LYS A 513 54.89 31.28 18.49
CA LYS A 513 56.03 32.12 18.12
C LYS A 513 57.33 31.41 18.54
N PRO A 514 58.37 31.34 17.69
CA PRO A 514 59.64 30.76 18.11
C PRO A 514 60.18 31.53 19.31
N LYS A 515 60.44 30.82 20.41
CA LYS A 515 61.23 31.36 21.52
C LYS A 515 62.66 31.52 21.00
N TRP A 516 63.07 32.77 20.77
CA TRP A 516 64.45 33.09 20.44
C TRP A 516 65.29 33.11 21.71
N ARG A 517 66.00 31.99 21.93
CA ARG A 517 67.01 31.74 22.98
C ARG A 517 66.55 32.11 24.40
#